data_AF-A0A1Z5HQ58-F1
#
_entry.id   AF-A0A1Z5HQ58-F1
#
_cell.length_a   1.000
_cell.length_b   1.000
_cell.length_c   1.000
_cell.angle_alpha   90.00
_cell.angle_beta   90.00
_cell.angle_gamma   90.00
#
_symmetry.space_group_name_H-M   'P 1'
#
loop_
_entity.id
_entity.type
_entity.pdbx_description
1 polymer ?
#
loop_
_entity_poly.entity_id
_entity_poly.type
_entity_poly.pdbx_seq_one_letter_code
_entity_poly.pdbx_strand_id
1 'polypeptide(L)'
;MHGGEVPSAFDGYPNAWFTAGTIRGKSFTTSLYNYPNEQQPTTLWYHDHALGITRLNVYAGLAGFYLLRDPNNHLENPELAILPTGKYEIPLVIQDRTFRLNGSLFFDKVGTNPTSIPTGHRNFLVIPLW
;
A
#
# COMPACT_ATOMS: atom_id res chain seq x y z
N MET A 1 1.84 -4.62 -5.82
CA MET A 1 2.50 -3.33 -5.48
C MET A 1 1.71 -2.25 -6.18
N HIS A 2 1.17 -1.24 -5.48
CA HIS A 2 0.29 -0.27 -6.14
C HIS A 2 1.09 0.68 -7.04
N GLY A 3 0.69 0.75 -8.31
CA GLY A 3 1.41 1.47 -9.36
C GLY A 3 2.63 0.72 -9.92
N GLY A 4 2.90 -0.50 -9.46
CA GLY A 4 4.01 -1.31 -9.96
C GLY A 4 3.70 -1.91 -11.33
N GLU A 5 4.59 -1.72 -12.32
CA GLU A 5 4.60 -2.55 -13.52
C GLU A 5 5.22 -3.92 -13.20
N VAL A 6 4.37 -4.88 -12.84
CA VAL A 6 4.81 -6.17 -12.29
C VAL A 6 4.09 -7.35 -12.96
N PRO A 7 4.75 -8.51 -13.13
CA PRO A 7 4.07 -9.74 -13.52
C PRO A 7 2.93 -10.08 -12.55
N SER A 8 1.83 -10.62 -13.08
CA SER A 8 0.61 -10.91 -12.29
C SER A 8 0.85 -11.81 -11.06
N ALA A 9 1.83 -12.71 -11.15
CA ALA A 9 2.24 -13.58 -10.04
C ALA A 9 2.79 -12.81 -8.82
N PHE A 10 3.26 -11.57 -9.01
CA PHE A 10 3.84 -10.71 -7.98
C PHE A 10 3.00 -9.45 -7.72
N ASP A 11 1.81 -9.34 -8.30
CA ASP A 11 0.99 -8.13 -8.16
C ASP A 11 0.26 -8.06 -6.80
N GLY A 12 0.08 -9.20 -6.15
CA GLY A 12 -0.67 -9.31 -4.90
C GLY A 12 -2.15 -9.59 -5.13
N TYR A 13 -2.46 -10.47 -6.09
CA TYR A 13 -3.84 -10.87 -6.39
C TYR A 13 -4.61 -11.28 -5.12
N PRO A 14 -5.89 -10.90 -4.93
CA PRO A 14 -6.58 -11.11 -3.66
C PRO A 14 -6.63 -12.56 -3.15
N ASN A 15 -6.64 -13.54 -4.05
CA ASN A 15 -6.63 -14.96 -3.73
C ASN A 15 -5.23 -15.57 -3.58
N ALA A 16 -4.16 -14.77 -3.69
CA ALA A 16 -2.77 -15.17 -3.48
C ALA A 16 -2.29 -14.92 -2.03
N TRP A 17 -3.22 -14.81 -1.08
CA TRP A 17 -2.92 -14.62 0.34
C TRP A 17 -2.18 -15.83 0.93
N PHE A 18 -1.48 -15.62 2.04
CA PHE A 18 -0.83 -16.67 2.82
C PHE A 18 -0.91 -16.33 4.32
N THR A 19 -0.78 -17.34 5.17
CA THR A 19 -0.75 -17.18 6.63
C THR A 19 0.69 -17.30 7.13
N ALA A 20 0.92 -16.99 8.41
CA ALA A 20 2.20 -17.27 9.07
C ALA A 20 2.53 -18.77 9.13
N GLY A 21 1.50 -19.63 9.02
CA GLY A 21 1.66 -21.07 8.87
C GLY A 21 1.77 -21.48 7.40
N THR A 22 1.26 -22.67 7.08
CA THR A 22 1.36 -23.25 5.73
C THR A 22 0.10 -23.05 4.88
N ILE A 23 -0.97 -22.47 5.43
CA ILE A 23 -2.25 -22.26 4.74
C ILE A 23 -2.13 -21.06 3.81
N ARG A 24 -2.61 -21.23 2.57
CA ARG A 24 -2.50 -20.25 1.49
C ARG A 24 -3.76 -20.24 0.61
N GLY A 25 -3.96 -19.13 -0.07
CA GLY A 25 -5.05 -18.96 -1.04
C GLY A 25 -4.79 -19.72 -2.33
N LYS A 26 -5.86 -19.94 -3.11
CA LYS A 26 -5.84 -20.76 -4.33
C LYS A 26 -4.91 -20.24 -5.42
N SER A 27 -4.63 -18.94 -5.41
CA SER A 27 -3.77 -18.29 -6.41
C SER A 27 -2.37 -18.02 -5.88
N PHE A 28 -2.02 -18.54 -4.69
CA PHE A 28 -0.66 -18.38 -4.16
C PHE A 28 0.33 -19.15 -5.02
N THR A 29 1.38 -18.47 -5.45
CA THR A 29 2.51 -19.06 -6.19
C THR A 29 3.80 -19.00 -5.35
N THR A 30 4.07 -17.87 -4.71
CA THR A 30 5.28 -17.61 -3.94
C THR A 30 5.08 -16.47 -2.93
N SER A 31 5.89 -16.45 -1.87
CA SER A 31 6.01 -15.31 -0.94
C SER A 31 7.23 -14.43 -1.26
N LEU A 32 8.06 -14.82 -2.22
CA LEU A 32 9.17 -14.03 -2.77
C LEU A 32 8.68 -13.31 -4.03
N TYR A 33 8.57 -11.99 -3.95
CA TYR A 33 8.03 -11.15 -5.01
C TYR A 33 9.17 -10.49 -5.78
N ASN A 34 9.07 -10.47 -7.11
CA ASN A 34 10.03 -9.80 -7.98
C ASN A 34 9.39 -8.52 -8.57
N TYR A 35 10.09 -7.41 -8.41
CA TYR A 35 9.68 -6.09 -8.91
C TYR A 35 10.77 -5.59 -9.87
N PRO A 36 10.52 -5.62 -11.20
CA PRO A 36 11.52 -5.24 -12.19
C PRO A 36 12.00 -3.79 -12.05
N ASN A 37 11.09 -2.89 -11.65
CA ASN A 37 11.37 -1.46 -11.48
C ASN A 37 11.89 -0.77 -12.77
N GLU A 38 11.44 -1.23 -13.93
CA GLU A 38 11.83 -0.71 -15.24
C GLU A 38 10.94 0.45 -15.73
N GLN A 39 9.94 0.85 -14.92
CA GLN A 39 9.05 1.97 -15.19
C GLN A 39 9.66 3.32 -14.79
N GLN A 40 9.00 4.42 -15.16
CA GLN A 40 9.46 5.77 -14.80
C GLN A 40 9.52 5.98 -13.28
N PRO A 41 10.45 6.84 -12.80
CA PRO A 41 10.52 7.22 -11.40
C PRO A 41 9.19 7.78 -10.90
N THR A 42 8.74 7.28 -9.76
CA THR A 42 7.42 7.63 -9.22
C THR A 42 7.30 7.23 -7.75
N THR A 43 6.32 7.82 -7.07
CA THR A 43 5.91 7.41 -5.72
C THR A 43 4.96 6.23 -5.83
N LEU A 44 5.48 5.02 -5.62
CA LEU A 44 4.67 3.82 -5.44
C LEU A 44 4.31 3.64 -3.98
N TRP A 45 3.38 2.74 -3.71
CA TRP A 45 3.09 2.29 -2.36
C TRP A 45 2.71 0.81 -2.36
N TYR A 46 3.01 0.13 -1.25
CA TYR A 46 2.59 -1.24 -1.03
C TYR A 46 1.60 -1.29 0.12
N HIS A 47 0.63 -2.20 0.02
CA HIS A 47 -0.35 -2.43 1.05
C HIS A 47 -0.87 -3.86 0.97
N ASP A 48 -1.48 -4.36 2.06
CA ASP A 48 -2.13 -5.67 2.03
C ASP A 48 -3.28 -5.70 1.02
N HIS A 49 -3.48 -6.83 0.37
CA HIS A 49 -4.51 -7.01 -0.66
C HIS A 49 -5.30 -8.32 -0.49
N ALA A 50 -5.25 -8.93 0.70
CA ALA A 50 -5.88 -10.23 0.96
C ALA A 50 -7.41 -10.16 0.87
N LEU A 51 -8.01 -11.12 0.14
CA LEU A 51 -9.44 -11.17 -0.12
C LEU A 51 -10.27 -11.05 1.17
N GLY A 52 -11.24 -10.13 1.17
CA GLY A 52 -12.22 -9.96 2.25
C GLY A 52 -11.72 -9.20 3.48
N ILE A 53 -10.40 -9.05 3.66
CA ILE A 53 -9.80 -8.44 4.86
C ILE A 53 -8.83 -7.28 4.56
N THR A 54 -8.63 -6.89 3.29
CA THR A 54 -7.82 -5.72 2.89
C THR A 54 -8.07 -4.48 3.76
N ARG A 55 -9.34 -4.10 3.95
CA ARG A 55 -9.70 -2.93 4.76
C ARG A 55 -9.19 -3.02 6.20
N LEU A 56 -9.19 -4.21 6.79
CA LEU A 56 -8.76 -4.43 8.18
C LEU A 56 -7.24 -4.39 8.27
N ASN A 57 -6.56 -5.06 7.34
CA ASN A 57 -5.11 -5.17 7.31
C ASN A 57 -4.45 -3.81 7.04
N VAL A 58 -4.98 -3.03 6.09
CA VAL A 58 -4.52 -1.67 5.81
C VAL A 58 -4.82 -0.74 6.99
N TYR A 59 -6.01 -0.84 7.61
CA TYR A 59 -6.35 -0.03 8.78
C TYR A 59 -5.43 -0.32 9.97
N ALA A 60 -5.05 -1.59 10.17
CA ALA A 60 -4.10 -2.03 11.17
C ALA A 60 -2.66 -1.53 10.92
N GLY A 61 -2.39 -0.98 9.73
CA GLY A 61 -1.12 -0.30 9.42
C GLY A 61 -0.29 -0.94 8.31
N LEU A 62 -0.79 -1.97 7.61
CA LEU A 62 -0.06 -2.60 6.50
C LEU A 62 -0.14 -1.77 5.21
N ALA A 63 0.51 -0.61 5.23
CA ALA A 63 0.74 0.24 4.07
C ALA A 63 2.06 1.01 4.23
N GLY A 64 2.78 1.24 3.13
CA GLY A 64 4.02 2.02 3.12
C GLY A 64 4.39 2.50 1.73
N PHE A 65 5.19 3.56 1.65
CA PHE A 65 5.70 4.05 0.37
C PHE A 65 6.84 3.18 -0.15
N TYR A 66 6.95 3.14 -1.48
CA TYR A 66 8.08 2.60 -2.23
C TYR A 66 8.47 3.66 -3.26
N LEU A 67 9.60 4.33 -3.05
CA LEU A 67 10.02 5.44 -3.91
C LEU A 67 10.95 4.90 -4.99
N LEU A 68 10.47 4.85 -6.23
CA LEU A 68 11.27 4.43 -7.37
C LEU A 68 12.06 5.62 -7.90
N ARG A 69 13.38 5.44 -8.05
CA ARG A 69 14.34 6.46 -8.46
C ARG A 69 15.13 6.01 -9.67
N ASP A 70 15.43 6.94 -10.57
CA ASP A 70 16.40 6.78 -11.63
C ASP A 70 17.66 7.59 -11.31
N PRO A 71 18.82 6.95 -11.11
CA PRO A 71 20.07 7.66 -10.84
C PRO A 71 20.53 8.54 -12.01
N ASN A 72 20.02 8.33 -13.23
CA ASN A 72 20.36 9.16 -14.38
C ASN A 72 19.38 10.33 -14.59
N ASN A 73 18.32 10.41 -13.78
CA ASN A 73 17.33 11.46 -13.90
C ASN A 73 17.79 12.74 -13.18
N HIS A 74 18.06 13.79 -13.96
CA HIS A 74 18.51 15.10 -13.48
C HIS A 74 17.50 15.85 -12.60
N LEU A 75 16.24 15.38 -12.51
CA LEU A 75 15.26 15.99 -11.63
C LEU A 75 15.43 15.54 -10.17
N GLU A 76 15.88 14.31 -9.95
CA GLU A 76 15.87 13.66 -8.63
C GLU A 76 17.23 13.08 -8.18
N ASN A 77 18.20 12.90 -9.08
CA ASN A 77 19.55 12.50 -8.71
C ASN A 77 20.17 13.57 -7.78
N PRO A 78 20.55 13.25 -6.53
CA PRO A 78 21.09 14.24 -5.59
C PRO A 78 22.31 15.05 -6.08
N GLU A 79 23.10 14.49 -6.99
CA GLU A 79 24.28 15.16 -7.58
C GLU A 79 23.92 16.12 -8.72
N LEU A 80 22.76 15.94 -9.35
CA LEU A 80 22.30 16.66 -10.55
C LEU A 80 20.95 17.38 -10.35
N ALA A 81 20.30 17.18 -9.20
CA ALA A 81 18.90 17.51 -8.97
C ALA A 81 18.64 19.02 -8.98
N ILE A 82 17.61 19.39 -9.75
CA ILE A 82 17.01 20.72 -9.70
C ILE A 82 15.81 20.79 -8.74
N LEU A 83 15.33 19.65 -8.23
CA LEU A 83 14.26 19.56 -7.22
C LEU A 83 14.84 19.37 -5.79
N PRO A 84 14.08 19.68 -4.73
CA PRO A 84 14.50 19.36 -3.36
C PRO A 84 14.69 17.86 -3.17
N THR A 85 15.83 17.46 -2.59
CA THR A 85 16.19 16.05 -2.35
C THR A 85 16.59 15.80 -0.89
N GLY A 86 16.75 14.52 -0.53
CA GLY A 86 17.25 14.09 0.78
C GLY A 86 16.32 14.55 1.90
N LYS A 87 16.85 15.32 2.86
CA LYS A 87 16.07 15.79 4.01
C LYS A 87 14.93 16.75 3.66
N TYR A 88 14.89 17.26 2.44
CA TYR A 88 13.85 18.17 1.95
C TYR A 88 12.75 17.45 1.16
N GLU A 89 12.94 16.15 0.88
CA GLU A 89 11.92 15.31 0.27
C GLU A 89 11.16 14.55 1.37
N ILE A 90 9.94 14.99 1.66
CA ILE A 90 9.16 14.50 2.82
C ILE A 90 7.94 13.71 2.32
N PRO A 91 7.93 12.37 2.45
CA PRO A 91 6.76 11.58 2.10
C PRO A 91 5.63 11.84 3.10
N LEU A 92 4.42 12.12 2.60
CA LEU A 92 3.23 12.35 3.42
C LEU A 92 2.20 11.24 3.18
N VAL A 93 1.98 10.41 4.20
CA VAL A 93 0.91 9.40 4.21
C VAL A 93 -0.24 9.91 5.07
N ILE A 94 -1.42 10.05 4.49
CA ILE A 94 -2.62 10.50 5.21
C ILE A 94 -3.52 9.29 5.47
N GLN A 95 -3.84 9.06 6.74
CA GLN A 95 -4.68 7.95 7.18
C GLN A 95 -5.65 8.45 8.25
N ASP A 96 -6.95 8.31 8.00
CA ASP A 96 -7.95 8.58 9.01
C ASP A 96 -8.03 7.39 9.98
N ARG A 97 -8.06 7.68 11.28
CA ARG A 97 -8.15 6.67 12.33
C ARG A 97 -9.06 7.16 13.44
N THR A 98 -9.76 6.21 14.05
CA THR A 98 -10.55 6.42 15.26
C THR A 98 -9.92 5.59 16.36
N PHE A 99 -9.87 6.15 17.56
CA PHE A 99 -9.28 5.51 18.73
C PHE A 99 -10.31 5.41 19.84
N ARG A 100 -10.23 4.32 20.60
CA ARG A 100 -10.93 4.21 21.89
C ARG A 100 -10.23 5.10 22.92
N LEU A 101 -10.87 5.32 24.07
CA LEU A 101 -10.29 6.10 25.17
C LEU A 101 -8.96 5.54 25.70
N ASN A 102 -8.70 4.25 25.51
CA ASN A 102 -7.44 3.61 25.89
C ASN A 102 -6.35 3.66 24.79
N GLY A 103 -6.57 4.41 23.71
CA GLY A 103 -5.61 4.54 22.60
C GLY A 103 -5.60 3.38 21.61
N SER A 104 -6.39 2.32 21.81
CA SER A 104 -6.50 1.24 20.83
C SER A 104 -7.31 1.66 19.59
N LEU A 105 -6.97 1.12 18.42
CA LEU A 105 -7.70 1.35 17.18
C LEU A 105 -9.17 0.92 17.31
N PHE A 106 -10.06 1.77 16.83
CA PHE A 106 -11.48 1.48 16.69
C PHE A 106 -11.81 1.25 15.21
N PHE A 107 -12.39 0.09 14.90
CA PHE A 107 -12.91 -0.22 13.57
C PHE A 107 -14.35 -0.72 13.72
N ASP A 108 -15.27 -0.21 12.90
CA ASP A 108 -16.68 -0.58 12.98
C ASP A 108 -16.89 -2.03 12.53
N LYS A 109 -17.71 -2.76 13.28
CA LYS A 109 -18.05 -4.16 12.98
C LYS A 109 -19.14 -4.27 11.93
N VAL A 110 -19.95 -3.22 11.75
CA VAL A 110 -21.10 -3.21 10.85
C VAL A 110 -20.91 -2.14 9.78
N GLY A 111 -21.32 -2.47 8.56
CA GLY A 111 -21.35 -1.51 7.47
C GLY A 111 -22.46 -0.51 7.65
N THR A 112 -22.27 0.68 7.09
CA THR A 112 -23.36 1.65 6.95
C THR A 112 -24.56 1.09 6.15
N ASN A 113 -24.33 0.04 5.35
CA ASN A 113 -25.38 -0.73 4.69
C ASN A 113 -25.21 -2.24 4.97
N PRO A 114 -26.19 -2.90 5.62
CA PRO A 114 -26.10 -4.31 6.04
C PRO A 114 -26.12 -5.33 4.89
N THR A 115 -26.43 -4.93 3.65
CA THR A 115 -26.34 -5.78 2.46
C THR A 115 -25.05 -5.58 1.65
N SER A 116 -24.21 -4.63 2.07
CA SER A 116 -22.88 -4.38 1.48
C SER A 116 -21.78 -4.68 2.49
N ILE A 117 -20.58 -5.01 2.00
CA ILE A 117 -19.39 -5.13 2.85
C ILE A 117 -19.27 -3.84 3.68
N PRO A 118 -18.95 -3.92 4.98
CA PRO A 118 -18.79 -2.73 5.82
C PRO A 118 -17.81 -1.72 5.23
N THR A 119 -18.35 -0.73 4.52
CA THR A 119 -17.72 0.55 4.26
C THR A 119 -17.86 1.32 5.57
N GLY A 120 -16.81 1.26 6.40
CA GLY A 120 -16.67 2.19 7.50
C GLY A 120 -16.90 3.61 6.96
N HIS A 121 -17.55 4.47 7.75
CA HIS A 121 -17.66 5.86 7.37
C HIS A 121 -16.26 6.40 7.05
N ARG A 122 -16.09 6.84 5.81
CA ARG A 122 -14.95 7.58 5.22
C ARG A 122 -13.92 6.71 4.50
N ASN A 123 -13.68 7.14 3.26
CA ASN A 123 -12.84 6.49 2.28
C ASN A 123 -11.38 6.51 2.75
N PHE A 124 -10.70 5.37 2.66
CA PHE A 124 -9.24 5.35 2.65
C PHE A 124 -8.78 5.98 1.33
N LEU A 125 -8.40 7.26 1.38
CA LEU A 125 -7.89 8.00 0.25
C LEU A 125 -6.40 8.26 0.49
N VAL A 126 -5.54 7.48 -0.14
CA VAL A 126 -4.18 7.93 -0.39
C VAL A 126 -4.29 8.85 -1.59
N ILE A 127 -4.20 10.17 -1.36
CA ILE A 127 -4.08 11.14 -2.44
C ILE A 127 -2.62 11.12 -2.87
N PRO A 128 -2.26 10.58 -4.06
CA PRO A 128 -1.00 10.96 -4.65
C PRO A 128 -1.11 12.44 -4.99
N LEU A 129 -0.35 13.27 -4.28
CA LEU A 129 -0.16 14.66 -4.68
C LEU A 129 0.76 14.62 -5.91
N TRP A 130 0.17 14.80 -7.09
CA TRP A 130 0.89 15.21 -8.30
C TRP A 130 0.68 16.71 -8.49
#